data_AF-A0A2M8FQI6-F1
#
_entry.id   AF-A0A2M8FQI6-F1
#
_cell.length_a   1.000
_cell.length_b   1.000
_cell.length_c   1.000
_cell.angle_alpha   90.00
_cell.angle_beta   90.00
_cell.angle_gamma   90.00
#
_symmetry.space_group_name_H-M   'P 1'
#
loop_
_entity.id
_entity.type
_entity.pdbx_description
1 polymer ?
#
loop_
_entity_poly.entity_id
_entity_poly.type
_entity_poly.pdbx_seq_one_letter_code
_entity_poly.pdbx_strand_id
1 'polypeptide(L)' 'MATGDLKQLYPPGNKGTTQGVGMIDGHDGNKYVFQTPNDNGGKELVLGSISFNIVNGRFIDSVTQSADNPLGEA' A
#
# COMPACT_ATOMS: atom_id res chain seq x y z
N MET A 1 -1.55 -7.99 11.46
CA MET A 1 -1.71 -7.20 10.22
C MET A 1 -2.85 -6.21 10.42
N ALA A 2 -2.61 -4.95 10.09
CA ALA A 2 -3.62 -3.89 10.02
C ALA A 2 -4.18 -3.80 8.59
N THR A 3 -5.35 -3.16 8.45
CA THR A 3 -6.02 -2.97 7.15
C THR A 3 -6.44 -1.51 6.97
N GLY A 4 -6.56 -1.09 5.72
CA GLY A 4 -7.00 0.25 5.35
C GLY A 4 -7.14 0.39 3.85
N ASP A 5 -7.27 1.63 3.39
CA ASP A 5 -7.37 2.00 1.98
C ASP A 5 -6.13 2.74 1.51
N LEU A 6 -5.51 2.29 0.42
CA LEU A 6 -4.51 3.05 -0.31
C LEU A 6 -5.20 4.19 -1.06
N LYS A 7 -4.98 5.45 -0.63
CA LYS A 7 -5.59 6.63 -1.24
C LYS A 7 -4.71 7.29 -2.29
N GLN A 8 -3.39 7.22 -2.11
CA GLN A 8 -2.47 7.98 -2.97
C GLN A 8 -1.08 7.37 -3.07
N LEU A 9 -0.42 7.63 -4.20
CA LEU A 9 0.93 7.18 -4.55
C LEU A 9 1.71 8.33 -5.20
N TYR A 10 2.96 8.54 -4.78
CA TYR A 10 3.84 9.61 -5.26
C TYR A 10 5.27 9.10 -5.47
N PRO A 11 5.94 9.36 -6.61
CA PRO A 11 5.38 9.85 -7.87
C PRO A 11 4.30 8.88 -8.38
N PRO A 12 3.39 9.32 -9.28
CA PRO A 12 2.27 8.49 -9.77
C PRO A 12 2.69 7.22 -10.53
N GLY A 13 3.99 6.96 -10.68
CA GLY A 13 4.53 5.72 -11.21
C GLY A 13 4.65 4.67 -10.10
N ASN A 14 3.64 3.83 -9.96
CA ASN A 14 3.66 2.68 -9.06
C ASN A 14 4.12 1.41 -9.77
N LYS A 15 5.09 1.50 -10.70
CA LYS A 15 5.54 0.35 -11.50
C LYS A 15 6.37 -0.67 -10.72
N GLY A 16 6.26 -0.71 -9.40
CA GLY A 16 7.03 -1.61 -8.52
C GLY A 16 8.55 -1.37 -8.53
N THR A 17 9.04 -0.32 -9.20
CA THR A 17 10.48 -0.13 -9.49
C THR A 17 10.99 1.28 -9.18
N THR A 18 10.10 2.22 -8.88
CA THR A 18 10.41 3.62 -8.63
C THR A 18 10.27 3.98 -7.16
N GLN A 19 11.25 4.71 -6.63
CA GLN A 19 11.19 5.24 -5.26
C GLN A 19 10.00 6.18 -5.12
N GLY A 20 9.20 5.96 -4.09
CA GLY A 20 7.97 6.69 -3.89
C GLY A 20 7.38 6.48 -2.50
N VAL A 21 6.19 7.03 -2.31
CA VAL A 21 5.47 7.08 -1.05
C VAL A 21 4.01 6.75 -1.31
N GLY A 22 3.48 5.79 -0.55
CA GLY A 22 2.05 5.49 -0.51
C GLY A 22 1.41 5.98 0.77
N MET A 23 0.15 6.43 0.69
CA MET A 23 -0.65 6.89 1.83
C MET A 23 -1.83 5.98 2.06
N ILE A 24 -1.99 5.51 3.30
CA ILE A 24 -3.05 4.60 3.72
C ILE A 24 -3.93 5.29 4.75
N ASP A 25 -5.24 5.30 4.52
CA ASP A 25 -6.22 5.58 5.55
C ASP A 25 -6.56 4.26 6.26
N GLY A 26 -6.10 4.09 7.50
CA GLY A 26 -6.31 2.89 8.30
C GLY A 26 -7.74 2.78 8.83
N HIS A 27 -8.26 1.55 8.92
CA HIS A 27 -9.57 1.29 9.53
C HIS A 27 -9.61 1.53 11.05
N ASP A 28 -8.46 1.74 11.67
CA ASP A 28 -8.31 2.18 13.05
C ASP A 28 -8.47 3.71 13.20
N GLY A 29 -8.72 4.44 12.11
CA GLY A 29 -8.85 5.89 12.06
C GLY A 29 -7.52 6.64 11.96
N ASN A 30 -6.39 5.94 11.92
CA ASN A 30 -5.07 6.54 11.74
C ASN A 30 -4.69 6.64 10.28
N LYS A 31 -3.74 7.53 9.97
CA LYS A 31 -3.14 7.65 8.64
C LYS A 31 -1.72 7.13 8.66
N TYR A 32 -1.38 6.36 7.65
CA TYR A 32 -0.07 5.73 7.52
C TYR A 32 0.59 6.09 6.20
N VAL A 33 1.91 6.02 6.21
CA VAL A 33 2.78 6.30 5.08
C VAL A 33 3.81 5.19 4.98
N PHE A 34 4.07 4.72 3.76
CA PHE A 34 5.07 3.69 3.46
C PHE A 34 5.88 4.06 2.22
N GLN A 35 7.04 3.45 2.06
CA GLN A 35 7.98 3.68 0.97
C GLN A 35 7.90 2.59 -0.08
N THR A 36 7.73 3.00 -1.34
CA THR A 36 7.88 2.12 -2.50
C THR A 36 9.31 2.18 -3.04
N PRO A 37 9.83 1.12 -3.68
CA PRO A 37 9.26 -0.22 -3.79
C PRO A 37 9.55 -1.13 -2.57
N ASN A 38 10.24 -0.62 -1.55
CA ASN A 38 10.81 -1.43 -0.47
C ASN A 38 9.73 -2.14 0.34
N ASP A 39 8.73 -1.40 0.80
CA ASP A 39 7.72 -1.93 1.73
C ASP A 39 6.68 -2.80 1.01
N ASN A 40 6.52 -2.63 -0.30
CA ASN A 40 5.65 -3.45 -1.16
C ASN A 40 6.40 -4.53 -1.95
N GLY A 41 7.67 -4.80 -1.63
CA GLY A 41 8.45 -5.89 -2.22
C GLY A 41 8.58 -5.81 -3.75
N GLY A 42 8.63 -4.60 -4.31
CA GLY A 42 8.73 -4.39 -5.76
C GLY A 42 7.45 -4.63 -6.55
N LYS A 43 6.30 -4.78 -5.90
CA LYS A 43 5.02 -5.02 -6.60
C LYS A 43 4.29 -3.73 -6.90
N GLU A 44 3.68 -3.63 -8.08
CA GLU A 44 2.73 -2.56 -8.35
C GLU A 44 1.50 -2.67 -7.43
N LEU A 45 1.00 -1.52 -6.96
CA LEU A 45 -0.21 -1.42 -6.16
C LEU A 45 -1.24 -0.57 -6.91
N VAL A 46 -2.51 -0.80 -6.61
CA VAL A 46 -3.64 -0.01 -7.11
C VAL A 46 -4.36 0.63 -5.93
N LEU A 47 -5.04 1.75 -6.18
CA LEU A 47 -5.85 2.38 -5.14
C LEU A 47 -6.95 1.40 -4.67
N GLY A 48 -7.19 1.34 -3.36
CA GLY A 48 -8.17 0.43 -2.77
C GLY A 48 -7.67 -0.29 -1.52
N SER A 49 -8.39 -1.35 -1.12
CA SER A 49 -8.12 -2.12 0.09
C SER A 49 -6.69 -2.64 0.13
N ILE A 50 -6.04 -2.51 1.29
CA ILE A 50 -4.66 -2.92 1.49
C ILE A 50 -4.44 -3.42 2.92
N SER A 51 -3.56 -4.41 3.05
CA SER A 51 -3.10 -4.93 4.35
C SER A 51 -1.65 -4.53 4.59
N PHE A 52 -1.30 -4.20 5.82
CA PHE A 52 0.05 -3.76 6.16
C PHE A 52 0.44 -4.18 7.57
N ASN A 53 1.73 -4.25 7.83
CA ASN A 53 2.28 -4.54 9.15
C ASN A 53 2.87 -3.27 9.75
N ILE A 54 2.54 -3.05 11.02
CA ILE A 54 2.99 -1.90 11.79
C ILE A 54 4.05 -2.38 12.78
N VAL A 55 5.22 -1.77 12.75
CA VAL A 55 6.31 -1.98 13.71
C VAL A 55 6.48 -0.75 14.59
N ASN A 56 6.80 -0.98 15.87
CA ASN A 56 6.93 0.06 16.90
C ASN A 56 5.70 1.00 16.99
N GLY A 57 4.51 0.48 16.68
CA GLY A 57 3.23 1.20 16.78
C GLY A 57 3.02 2.32 15.77
N ARG A 58 3.93 2.53 14.80
CA ARG A 58 3.82 3.65 13.85
C ARG A 58 4.39 3.39 12.46
N PHE A 59 5.45 2.61 12.34
CA PHE A 59 6.16 2.45 11.06
C PHE A 59 5.58 1.27 10.29
N ILE A 60 5.50 1.39 8.97
CA ILE A 60 5.16 0.26 8.11
C ILE A 60 6.46 -0.46 7.72
N ASP A 61 6.49 -1.78 7.85
CA ASP A 61 7.61 -2.60 7.36
C ASP A 61 7.27 -3.37 6.09
N SER A 62 5.97 -3.61 5.85
CA SER A 62 5.48 -4.41 4.74
C SER A 62 4.04 -4.08 4.41
N VAL A 63 3.76 -4.07 3.12
CA VAL A 63 2.46 -3.80 2.52
C VAL A 63 2.12 -4.92 1.55
N THR A 64 0.91 -5.45 1.68
CA THR A 64 0.36 -6.46 0.77
C THR A 64 -1.00 -6.00 0.28
N GLN A 65 -1.17 -5.97 -1.03
CA GLN A 65 -2.47 -5.87 -1.65
C GLN A 65 -2.76 -7.22 -2.30
N SER A 66 -3.83 -7.87 -1.84
CA SER A 66 -4.47 -8.91 -2.64
C SER A 66 -4.97 -8.17 -3.88
N ALA A 67 -4.35 -8.43 -5.03
CA ALA A 67 -4.92 -7.96 -6.28
C ALA A 67 -6.29 -8.64 -6.39
N ASP A 68 -7.37 -7.94 -6.03
CA ASP A 68 -8.69 -8.30 -6.50
C ASP A 68 -8.63 -8.12 -8.02
N ASN A 69 -8.28 -9.21 -8.67
CA ASN A 69 -8.47 -9.55 -10.07
C ASN A 69 -8.47 -8.32 -11.03
N PRO A 70 -7.36 -8.02 -11.75
CA PRO A 70 -7.37 -6.96 -12.77
C PRO A 70 -8.28 -7.27 -13.98
N LEU A 71 -8.98 -8.40 -13.96
CA LEU A 71 -9.94 -8.81 -14.97
C LEU A 71 -11.24 -9.17 -14.26
N GLY A 72 -12.15 -8.21 -14.15
CA GLY A 72 -13.57 -8.56 -14.16
C GLY A 72 -13.84 -9.22 -15.50
N GLU A 73 -13.94 -10.55 -15.52
CA GLU A 73 -14.66 -11.23 -16.59
C GLU A 73 -16.10 -10.69 -16.56
N ALA A 74 -16.46 -9.99 -17.64
CA ALA A 74 -17.83 -9.71 -18.01
C ALA A 74 -18.34 -10.85 -18.90
#